data_AF-A0A086Y3B9-F1
#
_entry.id   AF-A0A086Y3B9-F1
#
_cell.length_a   1.000
_cell.length_b   1.000
_cell.length_c   1.000
_cell.angle_alpha   90.00
_cell.angle_beta   90.00
_cell.angle_gamma   90.00
#
_symmetry.space_group_name_H-M   'P 1'
#
loop_
_entity.id
_entity.type
_entity.pdbx_description
1 polymer ?
#
loop_
_entity_poly.entity_id
_entity_poly.type
_entity_poly.pdbx_seq_one_letter_code
_entity_poly.pdbx_strand_id
1 'polypeptide(L)'
;MEFLHDNLLKDLKAAGLRQARRRARRRIHAGNEVWPILREWAGGFALDASQIETLRGLVEVHEAGRHVSSCLIVASEVVGGELICLLKSELPVADRPALDFERDAAAPVALLPRT
;
A
#
# COMPACT_ATOMS: atom_id res chain seq x y z
N MET A 1 -4.82 4.72 42.13
CA MET A 1 -5.00 4.80 40.66
C MET A 1 -3.78 5.49 40.11
N GLU A 2 -2.96 4.76 39.38
CA GLU A 2 -1.74 5.27 38.77
C GLU A 2 -2.13 6.07 37.52
N PHE A 3 -1.90 7.39 37.53
CA PHE A 3 -2.28 8.27 36.43
C PHE A 3 -1.14 8.39 35.44
N LEU A 4 -1.37 7.90 34.22
CA LEU A 4 -0.45 8.13 33.12
C LEU A 4 -0.68 9.54 32.56
N HIS A 5 0.33 10.41 32.66
CA HIS A 5 0.25 11.78 32.15
C HIS A 5 0.03 11.80 30.63
N ASP A 6 -0.90 12.63 30.16
CA ASP A 6 -1.25 12.77 28.74
C ASP A 6 -0.04 13.04 27.82
N ASN A 7 0.95 13.79 28.33
CA ASN A 7 2.17 14.09 27.59
C ASN A 7 3.00 12.82 27.34
N LEU A 8 3.10 11.93 28.32
CA LEU A 8 3.83 10.68 28.18
C LEU A 8 3.15 9.75 27.16
N LEU A 9 1.81 9.69 27.17
CA LEU A 9 1.04 8.94 26.17
C LEU A 9 1.28 9.44 24.74
N LYS A 10 1.30 10.76 24.56
CA LYS A 10 1.58 11.39 23.25
C LYS A 10 3.00 11.08 22.79
N ASP A 11 3.98 11.17 23.68
CA ASP A 11 5.38 10.91 23.36
C ASP A 11 5.62 9.45 22.96
N LEU A 12 4.97 8.50 23.65
CA LEU A 12 5.03 7.08 23.31
C LEU A 12 4.40 6.81 21.94
N LYS A 13 3.23 7.38 21.65
CA LYS A 13 2.60 7.26 20.31
C LYS A 13 3.50 7.81 19.21
N ALA A 14 4.04 9.01 19.41
CA ALA A 14 4.92 9.64 18.44
C ALA A 14 6.21 8.81 18.22
N ALA A 15 6.76 8.20 19.27
CA ALA A 15 7.89 7.29 19.16
C ALA A 15 7.55 6.03 18.35
N GLY A 16 6.35 5.46 18.58
CA GLY A 16 5.84 4.32 17.82
C GLY A 16 5.73 4.62 16.33
N LEU A 17 5.11 5.74 15.97
CA LEU A 17 4.98 6.19 14.57
C LEU A 17 6.34 6.39 13.90
N ARG A 18 7.28 7.06 14.58
CA ARG A 18 8.66 7.24 14.07
C ARG A 18 9.34 5.89 13.82
N GLN A 19 9.18 4.93 14.72
CA GLN A 19 9.76 3.60 14.57
C GLN A 19 9.13 2.84 13.38
N ALA A 20 7.80 2.92 13.24
CA ALA A 20 7.07 2.31 12.13
C ALA A 20 7.52 2.90 10.78
N ARG A 21 7.56 4.23 10.65
CA ARG A 21 8.08 4.93 9.46
C ARG A 21 9.47 4.47 9.08
N ARG A 22 10.38 4.33 10.04
CA ARG A 22 11.77 3.89 9.80
C ARG A 22 11.85 2.44 9.30
N ARG A 23 10.92 1.57 9.72
CA ARG A 23 10.88 0.16 9.34
C ARG A 23 10.09 -0.11 8.06
N ALA A 24 9.21 0.82 7.68
CA ALA A 24 8.36 0.69 6.51
C ALA A 24 9.19 0.52 5.23
N ARG A 25 9.01 -0.63 4.56
CA ARG A 25 9.65 -0.94 3.28
C ARG A 25 8.81 -0.53 2.08
N ARG A 26 7.50 -0.51 2.27
CA ARG A 26 6.53 -0.09 1.25
C ARG A 26 6.12 1.36 1.41
N ARG A 27 5.83 2.00 0.29
CA ARG A 27 5.47 3.41 0.18
C ARG A 27 4.32 3.59 -0.80
N ILE A 28 3.44 4.52 -0.50
CA ILE A 28 2.43 5.03 -1.42
C ILE A 28 3.03 6.16 -2.23
N HIS A 29 2.83 6.13 -3.53
CA HIS A 29 3.13 7.19 -4.48
C HIS A 29 1.80 7.74 -5.03
N ALA A 30 1.53 9.02 -4.81
CA ALA A 30 0.42 9.75 -5.40
C ALA A 30 0.97 10.94 -6.19
N GLY A 31 1.16 10.76 -7.49
CA GLY A 31 1.90 11.73 -8.31
C GLY A 31 3.34 11.89 -7.79
N ASN A 32 3.67 13.09 -7.32
CA ASN A 32 5.02 13.41 -6.81
C ASN A 32 5.15 13.23 -5.29
N GLU A 33 4.06 12.93 -4.60
CA GLU A 33 4.06 12.78 -3.15
C GLU A 33 4.22 11.31 -2.74
N VAL A 34 5.01 11.08 -1.68
CA VAL A 34 5.38 9.74 -1.24
C VAL A 34 5.26 9.62 0.27
N TRP A 35 4.51 8.61 0.74
CA TRP A 35 4.34 8.32 2.17
C TRP A 35 4.64 6.86 2.50
N PRO A 36 5.33 6.58 3.61
CA PRO A 36 5.56 5.21 4.06
C PRO A 36 4.26 4.55 4.55
N ILE A 37 4.06 3.28 4.19
CA ILE A 37 2.97 2.47 4.73
C ILE A 37 3.38 1.98 6.13
N LEU A 38 2.68 2.45 7.17
CA LEU A 38 2.97 2.08 8.56
C LEU A 38 2.48 0.66 8.88
N ARG A 39 1.31 0.33 8.35
CA ARG A 39 0.58 -0.92 8.54
C ARG A 39 -0.28 -1.17 7.30
N GLU A 40 -0.50 -2.44 6.97
CA GLU A 40 -1.42 -2.86 5.91
C GLU A 40 -2.30 -4.01 6.38
N TRP A 41 -3.41 -4.22 5.69
CA TRP A 41 -4.30 -5.37 5.83
C TRP A 41 -5.04 -5.58 4.50
N ALA A 42 -5.79 -6.68 4.39
CA ALA A 42 -6.61 -6.92 3.20
C ALA A 42 -7.63 -5.78 3.01
N GLY A 43 -7.52 -5.04 1.91
CA GLY A 43 -8.42 -3.94 1.56
C GLY A 43 -8.06 -2.58 2.18
N GLY A 44 -6.88 -2.40 2.78
CA GLY A 44 -6.51 -1.11 3.34
C GLY A 44 -5.08 -0.99 3.87
N PHE A 45 -4.71 0.24 4.22
CA PHE A 45 -3.45 0.54 4.88
C PHE A 45 -3.54 1.80 5.72
N ALA A 46 -2.56 1.97 6.62
CA ALA A 46 -2.42 3.13 7.48
C ALA A 46 -1.18 3.94 7.07
N LEU A 47 -1.38 5.24 6.90
CA LEU A 47 -0.33 6.24 6.73
C LEU A 47 -0.24 7.09 8.00
N ASP A 48 0.79 7.93 8.06
CA ASP A 48 0.94 8.84 9.19
C ASP A 48 0.10 10.11 9.00
N ALA A 49 -0.86 10.34 9.90
CA ALA A 49 -1.75 11.49 9.81
C ALA A 49 -1.02 12.83 9.99
N SER A 50 0.18 12.83 10.58
CA SER A 50 0.99 14.06 10.70
C SER A 50 1.57 14.53 9.36
N GLN A 51 1.53 13.70 8.32
CA GLN A 51 2.05 14.04 6.98
C GLN A 51 0.92 14.26 5.98
N ILE A 52 -0.21 13.58 6.18
CA ILE A 52 -1.37 13.62 5.28
C ILE A 52 -2.64 13.27 6.06
N GLU A 53 -3.65 14.13 5.98
CA GLU A 53 -4.93 13.95 6.69
C GLU A 53 -6.05 13.46 5.77
N THR A 54 -5.85 13.48 4.45
CA THR A 54 -6.81 12.96 3.48
C THR A 54 -6.10 12.42 2.25
N LEU A 55 -6.54 11.28 1.76
CA LEU A 55 -6.03 10.68 0.53
C LEU A 55 -7.14 9.89 -0.17
N ARG A 56 -7.28 10.07 -1.48
CA ARG A 56 -8.28 9.39 -2.30
C ARG A 56 -7.80 9.27 -3.74
N GLY A 57 -8.34 8.29 -4.46
CA GLY A 57 -8.04 8.10 -5.89
C GLY A 57 -7.03 6.98 -6.13
N LEU A 58 -6.52 6.94 -7.37
CA LEU A 58 -5.55 5.94 -7.80
C LEU A 58 -4.17 6.30 -7.26
N VAL A 59 -3.53 5.35 -6.60
CA VAL A 59 -2.18 5.47 -6.06
C VAL A 59 -1.37 4.23 -6.40
N GLU A 60 -0.05 4.33 -6.33
CA GLU A 60 0.85 3.20 -6.54
C GLU A 60 1.52 2.80 -5.23
N VAL A 61 1.65 1.50 -5.01
CA VAL A 61 2.43 0.91 -3.92
C VAL A 61 3.79 0.52 -4.46
N HIS A 62 4.84 1.07 -3.88
CA HIS A 62 6.22 0.74 -4.21
C HIS A 62 6.90 0.03 -3.04
N GLU A 63 7.76 -0.94 -3.33
CA GLU A 63 8.63 -1.60 -2.36
C GLU A 63 10.08 -1.49 -2.84
N ALA A 64 10.95 -0.90 -2.01
CA ALA A 64 12.37 -0.72 -2.35
C ALA A 64 12.63 -0.10 -3.74
N GLY A 65 11.75 0.80 -4.19
CA GLY A 65 11.83 1.48 -5.49
C GLY A 65 11.20 0.73 -6.68
N ARG A 66 10.62 -0.46 -6.44
CA ARG A 66 9.86 -1.21 -7.45
C ARG A 66 8.36 -0.96 -7.27
N HIS A 67 7.64 -0.66 -8.35
CA HIS A 67 6.17 -0.63 -8.37
C HIS A 67 5.64 -2.07 -8.18
N VAL A 68 4.84 -2.28 -7.13
CA VAL A 68 4.31 -3.61 -6.75
C VAL A 68 2.82 -3.73 -7.06
N SER A 69 2.03 -2.69 -6.80
CA SER A 69 0.60 -2.70 -7.11
C SER A 69 0.05 -1.29 -7.31
N SER A 70 -1.04 -1.18 -8.08
CA SER A 70 -1.86 0.03 -8.15
C SER A 70 -3.14 -0.16 -7.34
N CYS A 71 -3.51 0.84 -6.54
CA CYS A 71 -4.63 0.77 -5.60
C CYS A 71 -5.60 1.94 -5.81
N LEU A 72 -6.90 1.68 -5.70
CA LEU A 72 -7.93 2.72 -5.73
C LEU A 72 -8.48 2.97 -4.32
N ILE A 73 -8.06 4.07 -3.70
CA ILE A 73 -8.56 4.50 -2.39
C ILE A 73 -9.92 5.16 -2.56
N VAL A 74 -10.92 4.66 -1.85
CA VAL A 74 -12.30 5.17 -1.91
C VAL A 74 -12.70 5.99 -0.69
N ALA A 75 -12.12 5.71 0.47
CA ALA A 75 -12.36 6.42 1.71
C ALA A 75 -11.06 6.50 2.54
N SER A 76 -10.94 7.56 3.33
CA SER A 76 -9.89 7.68 4.33
C SER A 76 -10.37 8.43 5.58
N GLU A 77 -9.84 8.08 6.73
CA GLU A 77 -10.19 8.63 8.04
C GLU A 77 -8.96 8.70 8.95
N VAL A 78 -8.83 9.79 9.71
CA VAL A 78 -7.79 9.91 10.74
C VAL A 78 -8.28 9.27 12.04
N VAL A 79 -7.63 8.17 12.46
CA VAL A 79 -7.91 7.47 13.70
C VAL A 79 -6.62 7.33 14.50
N GLY A 80 -6.59 7.91 15.71
CA GLY A 80 -5.48 7.71 16.63
C GLY A 80 -4.11 8.22 16.15
N GLY A 81 -4.07 9.16 15.20
CA GLY A 81 -2.84 9.70 14.61
C GLY A 81 -2.38 8.98 13.34
N GLU A 82 -3.18 8.03 12.84
CA GLU A 82 -2.96 7.36 11.56
C GLU A 82 -4.08 7.72 10.58
N LEU A 83 -3.72 7.90 9.31
CA LEU A 83 -4.69 8.00 8.21
C LEU A 83 -4.98 6.59 7.70
N ILE A 84 -6.16 6.07 8.04
CA ILE A 84 -6.66 4.78 7.61
C ILE A 84 -7.27 4.95 6.21
N CYS A 85 -6.76 4.23 5.22
CA CYS A 85 -7.25 4.25 3.85
C CYS A 85 -7.95 2.92 3.51
N LEU A 86 -9.15 3.00 2.95
CA LEU A 86 -9.91 1.86 2.45
C LEU A 86 -9.82 1.78 0.92
N LEU A 87 -9.52 0.59 0.43
CA LEU A 87 -9.33 0.29 -0.98
C LEU A 87 -10.57 -0.37 -1.56
N LYS A 88 -10.92 0.05 -2.78
CA LYS A 88 -11.88 -0.69 -3.61
C LYS A 88 -11.21 -1.81 -4.38
N SER A 89 -9.98 -1.59 -4.83
CA SER A 89 -9.22 -2.53 -5.63
C SER A 89 -7.73 -2.37 -5.36
N GLU A 90 -7.03 -3.49 -5.44
CA GLU A 90 -5.59 -3.60 -5.45
C GLU A 90 -5.20 -4.49 -6.64
N LEU A 91 -4.38 -3.94 -7.53
CA LEU A 91 -3.98 -4.56 -8.79
C LEU A 91 -2.46 -4.76 -8.76
N PRO A 92 -1.97 -5.98 -8.45
CA PRO A 92 -0.56 -6.28 -8.52
C PRO A 92 0.00 -6.03 -9.93
N VAL A 93 1.21 -5.50 -10.01
CA VAL A 93 1.94 -5.39 -11.28
C VAL A 93 2.16 -6.80 -11.81
N ALA A 94 1.78 -7.02 -13.07
CA ALA A 94 1.98 -8.28 -13.74
C ALA A 94 3.36 -8.30 -14.44
N ASP A 95 4.10 -9.39 -14.25
CA ASP A 95 5.40 -9.60 -14.92
C ASP A 95 5.27 -10.05 -16.38
N ARG A 96 4.04 -10.17 -16.89
CA ARG A 96 3.72 -10.60 -18.24
C ARG A 96 2.53 -9.80 -18.79
N PRO A 97 2.47 -9.59 -20.11
CA PRO A 97 1.29 -8.97 -20.73
C PRO A 97 0.02 -9.76 -20.41
N ALA A 98 -1.11 -9.04 -20.39
CA ALA A 98 -2.42 -9.66 -20.36
C ALA A 98 -2.56 -10.61 -21.56
N LEU A 99 -3.18 -11.77 -21.35
CA LEU A 99 -3.53 -12.65 -22.44
C LEU A 99 -4.75 -12.09 -23.16
N ASP A 100 -4.66 -11.90 -24.48
CA ASP A 100 -5.78 -11.43 -25.30
C ASP A 100 -6.90 -12.47 -25.39
N PHE A 101 -6.56 -13.75 -25.24
CA PHE A 101 -7.48 -14.88 -25.30
C PHE A 101 -7.13 -15.93 -24.24
N GLU A 102 -8.15 -16.67 -23.79
CA GLU A 102 -7.96 -17.86 -22.97
C GLU A 102 -7.05 -18.87 -23.69
N ARG A 103 -6.04 -19.38 -22.98
CA ARG A 103 -5.23 -20.49 -23.50
C ARG A 103 -5.89 -21.80 -23.10
N ASP A 104 -6.32 -22.57 -24.10
CA ASP A 104 -6.73 -23.95 -23.90
C ASP A 104 -5.60 -24.72 -23.21
N ALA A 105 -5.94 -25.56 -22.24
CA ALA A 105 -5.01 -26.44 -21.55
C ALA A 105 -4.29 -27.41 -22.53
N ALA A 106 -4.91 -27.73 -23.67
CA ALA A 106 -4.35 -28.57 -24.71
C ALA A 106 -3.63 -27.79 -25.83
N ALA A 107 -3.41 -26.48 -25.69
CA ALA A 107 -2.78 -25.67 -26.73
C ALA A 107 -1.34 -26.14 -27.03
N PRO A 108 -0.92 -26.17 -28.31
CA PRO A 108 0.42 -26.59 -28.68
C PRO A 108 1.48 -25.65 -28.07
N VAL A 109 2.50 -26.25 -27.44
CA VAL A 109 3.57 -25.51 -26.72
C VAL A 109 4.70 -25.02 -27.62
N ALA A 110 4.80 -25.54 -28.84
CA ALA A 110 5.83 -25.18 -29.81
C ALA A 110 5.40 -25.49 -31.25
N LEU A 111 6.04 -24.82 -32.21
CA LEU A 111 5.93 -25.15 -33.63
C LEU A 111 6.83 -26.36 -33.95
N LEU A 112 6.29 -27.35 -34.66
CA LEU A 112 7.10 -28.46 -35.16
C LEU A 112 7.85 -28.04 -36.44
N PRO A 113 9.13 -28.41 -36.60
CA PRO A 113 9.87 -28.13 -37.81
C PRO A 113 9.27 -28.85 -39.01
N ARG A 114 9.29 -28.21 -40.17
CA ARG A 114 8.88 -28.84 -41.44
C ARG A 114 9.97 -29.81 -41.87
N THR A 115 9.63 -31.09 -41.94
CA THR A 115 10.43 -32.13 -42.62
C THR A 115 10.23 -32.10 -44.12
#